data_AF-A0A3S0RH69-F1
#
_entry.id   AF-A0A3S0RH69-F1
#
_cell.length_a   1.000
_cell.length_b   1.000
_cell.length_c   1.000
_cell.angle_alpha   90.00
_cell.angle_beta   90.00
_cell.angle_gamma   90.00
#
_symmetry.space_group_name_H-M   'P 1'
#
loop_
_entity.id
_entity.type
_entity.pdbx_description
1 polymer ?
#
loop_
_entity_poly.entity_id
_entity_poly.type
_entity_poly.pdbx_seq_one_letter_code
_entity_poly.pdbx_strand_id
1 'polypeptide(L)' 'MTQLPLPLPWLDLLTEGDAHPRRFWAEQDLTDHLRRAERLAPEATAQLLAEGQTGPPLARRSYRLRGTVRSSSSD' A
#
# COMPACT_ATOMS: atom_id res chain seq x y z
N MET A 1 12.82 3.58 26.96
CA MET A 1 12.94 2.47 26.00
C MET A 1 11.86 2.67 24.95
N THR A 2 12.19 3.31 23.84
CA THR A 2 11.21 3.58 22.78
C THR A 2 11.09 2.30 21.95
N GLN A 3 10.01 1.56 22.15
CA GLN A 3 9.69 0.39 21.33
C GLN A 3 9.44 0.88 19.90
N LEU A 4 10.43 0.69 19.02
CA LEU A 4 10.21 0.85 17.59
C LEU A 4 9.10 -0.15 17.20
N PRO A 5 8.01 0.30 16.55
CA PRO A 5 6.94 -0.61 16.16
C PRO A 5 7.56 -1.70 15.28
N LEU A 6 7.41 -2.97 15.70
CA LEU A 6 7.83 -4.09 14.90
C LEU A 6 7.14 -3.98 13.53
N PRO A 7 7.85 -4.27 12.43
CA PRO A 7 7.23 -4.31 11.11
C PRO A 7 6.00 -5.21 11.15
N LEU A 8 4.84 -4.66 10.77
CA LEU A 8 3.61 -5.44 10.68
C LEU A 8 3.81 -6.57 9.65
N PRO A 9 3.30 -7.79 9.91
CA PRO A 9 3.40 -8.89 8.96
C PRO A 9 2.41 -8.74 7.79
N TRP A 10 1.72 -7.61 7.69
CA TRP A 10 0.78 -7.27 6.62
C TRP A 10 0.93 -5.78 6.25
N LEU A 11 0.40 -5.44 5.08
CA LEU A 11 0.26 -4.11 4.54
C LEU A 11 -1.16 -3.62 4.75
N ASP A 12 -1.33 -2.46 5.37
CA ASP A 12 -2.61 -1.76 5.51
C ASP A 12 -2.70 -0.67 4.42
N LEU A 13 -3.64 -0.82 3.49
CA LEU A 13 -4.01 0.21 2.52
C LEU A 13 -5.11 1.09 3.11
N LEU A 14 -4.83 2.37 3.27
CA LEU A 14 -5.79 3.39 3.66
C LEU A 14 -6.19 4.18 2.42
N THR A 15 -7.49 4.28 2.19
CA THR A 15 -8.06 5.08 1.09
C THR A 15 -8.76 6.30 1.66
N GLU A 16 -8.71 7.41 0.94
CA GLU A 16 -9.42 8.63 1.30
C GLU A 16 -10.91 8.37 1.55
N GLY A 17 -11.38 8.76 2.73
CA GLY A 17 -12.77 8.57 3.17
C GLY A 17 -13.12 7.14 3.61
N ASP A 18 -12.16 6.21 3.61
CA ASP A 18 -12.34 4.86 4.15
C ASP A 18 -11.89 4.82 5.62
N ALA A 19 -12.80 4.43 6.52
CA ALA A 19 -12.52 4.29 7.94
C ALA A 19 -11.78 2.98 8.27
N HIS A 20 -11.78 2.00 7.35
CA HIS A 20 -11.26 0.67 7.59
C HIS A 20 -10.09 0.36 6.64
N PRO A 21 -8.85 0.19 7.15
CA PRO A 21 -7.72 -0.18 6.31
C PRO A 21 -7.92 -1.57 5.72
N ARG A 22 -7.60 -1.73 4.43
CA ARG A 22 -7.59 -3.03 3.76
C ARG A 22 -6.25 -3.71 3.96
N ARG A 23 -6.26 -4.94 4.46
CA ARG A 23 -5.05 -5.70 4.78
C ARG A 23 -4.63 -6.62 3.64
N PHE A 24 -3.34 -6.61 3.34
CA PHE A 24 -2.70 -7.48 2.37
C PHE A 24 -1.49 -8.15 2.99
N TRP A 25 -1.30 -9.43 2.73
CA TRP A 25 -0.17 -10.19 3.27
C TRP A 25 1.07 -10.12 2.38
N ALA A 26 0.87 -9.86 1.09
CA ALA A 26 1.93 -9.70 0.10
C ALA A 26 1.73 -8.42 -0.72
N GLU A 27 2.84 -7.86 -1.18
CA GLU A 27 2.85 -6.73 -2.12
C GLU A 27 2.14 -7.07 -3.44
N GLN A 28 2.24 -8.33 -3.88
CA GLN A 28 1.60 -8.78 -5.11
C GLN A 28 0.07 -8.73 -5.02
N ASP A 29 -0.51 -9.14 -3.89
CA ASP A 29 -1.96 -9.06 -3.65
C ASP A 29 -2.43 -7.60 -3.63
N LEU A 30 -1.66 -6.72 -2.99
CA LEU A 30 -1.92 -5.27 -2.99
C LEU A 30 -1.88 -4.70 -4.40
N THR A 31 -0.84 -5.03 -5.18
CA THR A 31 -0.65 -4.55 -6.56
C THR A 31 -1.80 -5.00 -7.45
N ASP A 32 -2.22 -6.26 -7.34
CA ASP A 32 -3.37 -6.79 -8.08
C ASP A 32 -4.67 -6.11 -7.67
N HIS A 33 -4.87 -5.83 -6.38
CA HIS A 33 -6.02 -5.09 -5.88
C HIS A 33 -6.06 -3.65 -6.41
N LEU A 34 -4.95 -2.91 -6.31
CA LEU A 34 -4.85 -1.52 -6.79
C LEU A 34 -5.14 -1.43 -8.29
N ARG A 35 -4.65 -2.38 -9.07
CA ARG A 35 -4.89 -2.43 -10.51
C ARG A 35 -6.33 -2.80 -10.86
N ARG A 36 -6.92 -3.80 -10.19
CA ARG A 36 -8.23 -4.37 -10.58
C ARG A 36 -9.40 -3.66 -9.92
N ALA A 37 -9.34 -3.46 -8.60
CA ALA A 37 -10.44 -2.89 -7.83
C ALA A 37 -10.40 -1.36 -7.88
N GLU A 38 -9.25 -0.77 -7.55
CA GLU A 38 -9.10 0.70 -7.49
C GLU A 38 -8.76 1.31 -8.86
N ARG A 39 -8.39 0.48 -9.84
CA ARG A 39 -8.03 0.88 -11.22
C ARG A 39 -6.94 1.95 -11.27
N LEU A 40 -5.98 1.90 -10.34
CA LEU A 40 -4.83 2.80 -10.36
C LEU A 40 -3.97 2.54 -11.59
N ALA A 41 -3.45 3.63 -12.14
CA ALA A 41 -2.43 3.57 -13.17
C ALA A 41 -1.15 2.91 -12.61
N PRO A 42 -0.36 2.21 -13.44
CA PRO A 42 0.89 1.58 -13.00
C PRO A 42 1.84 2.55 -12.29
N GLU A 43 1.93 3.79 -12.77
CA GLU A 43 2.75 4.85 -12.18
C GLU A 43 2.28 5.24 -10.76
N ALA A 44 0.96 5.35 -10.56
CA ALA A 44 0.39 5.67 -9.26
C ALA A 44 0.62 4.53 -8.24
N THR A 45 0.51 3.27 -8.69
CA THR A 45 0.84 2.08 -7.90
C THR A 45 2.31 2.03 -7.54
N ALA A 46 3.20 2.28 -8.50
CA ALA A 46 4.64 2.31 -8.25
C ALA A 46 5.01 3.40 -7.23
N GLN A 47 4.42 4.60 -7.34
CA GLN A 47 4.63 5.65 -6.36
C GLN A 47 4.10 5.24 -4.97
N LEU A 48 2.92 4.63 -4.87
CA LEU A 48 2.37 4.19 -3.59
C LEU A 48 3.28 3.16 -2.90
N LEU A 49 3.87 2.24 -3.65
CA LEU A 49 4.78 1.23 -3.12
C LEU A 49 6.14 1.82 -2.71
N ALA A 50 6.65 2.79 -3.47
CA ALA A 50 7.94 3.43 -3.20
C ALA A 50 7.89 4.47 -2.07
N GLU A 51 6.88 5.35 -2.09
CA GLU A 51 6.74 6.50 -1.18
C GLU A 51 5.81 6.19 0.00
N GLY A 52 5.11 5.05 -0.03
CA GLY A 52 4.07 4.71 0.95
C GLY A 52 2.80 5.57 0.84
N GLN A 53 2.71 6.45 -0.16
CA GLN A 53 1.53 7.28 -0.41
C GLN A 53 1.42 7.72 -1.88
N THR A 54 0.19 7.86 -2.36
CA THR A 54 -0.10 8.45 -3.68
C THR A 54 -1.42 9.22 -3.62
N GLY A 55 -1.64 10.12 -4.58
CA GLY A 55 -2.83 10.96 -4.63
C GLY A 55 -2.90 11.74 -5.94
N PRO A 56 -3.78 12.75 -6.03
CA PRO A 56 -3.83 13.62 -7.21
C PRO A 56 -2.47 14.27 -7.49
N PRO A 57 -2.04 14.36 -8.77
CA PRO A 57 -2.80 14.05 -9.99
C PRO A 57 -2.77 12.58 -10.45
N LEU A 58 -1.97 11.72 -9.83
CA LEU A 58 -1.74 10.33 -10.29
C LEU A 58 -2.88 9.37 -9.92
N ALA A 59 -3.59 9.67 -8.83
CA ALA A 59 -4.77 8.94 -8.42
C ALA A 59 -5.92 9.90 -8.13
N ARG A 60 -7.16 9.47 -8.35
CA ARG A 60 -8.36 10.29 -8.07
C ARG A 60 -8.56 10.55 -6.58
N ARG A 61 -8.00 9.69 -5.74
CA ARG A 61 -8.11 9.69 -4.27
C ARG A 61 -6.73 9.57 -3.67
N SER A 62 -6.58 10.03 -2.44
CA SER A 62 -5.38 9.80 -1.65
C SER A 62 -5.34 8.36 -1.13
N TYR A 63 -4.22 7.68 -1.31
CA TYR A 63 -3.94 6.36 -0.76
C TYR A 63 -2.68 6.43 0.10
N ARG A 64 -2.68 5.69 1.21
CA ARG A 64 -1.51 5.51 2.07
C ARG A 64 -1.30 4.05 2.39
N LEU A 65 -0.04 3.64 2.46
CA LEU A 65 0.39 2.32 2.83
C LEU A 65 1.01 2.36 4.22
N ARG A 66 0.63 1.44 5.09
CA ARG A 66 1.28 1.20 6.38
C ARG A 66 1.73 -0.25 6.48
N GLY A 67 2.83 -0.47 7.19
CA GLY A 67 3.50 -1.77 7.25
C GLY A 67 4.84 -1.72 6.53
N THR A 68 5.67 -2.75 6.70
CA THR A 68 6.88 -2.90 5.90
C THR A 68 6.54 -3.78 4.72
N VAL A 69 6.96 -3.38 3.53
CA VAL A 69 7.18 -4.35 2.47
C VAL A 69 8.26 -5.27 2.97
N ARG A 70 7.91 -6.53 3.24
CA ARG A 70 8.91 -7.58 3.32
C ARG A 70 9.16 -7.94 1.86
N SER A 71 10.24 -7.43 1.28
CA SER A 71 10.69 -7.89 -0.03
C SER A 71 10.82 -9.39 0.11
N SER A 72 9.86 -10.15 -0.43
CA SER A 72 9.97 -11.59 -0.51
C SER A 72 11.11 -11.83 -1.48
N SER A 73 12.33 -11.92 -0.95
CA SER A 73 13.46 -12.47 -1.67
C SER A 73 13.01 -13.88 -2.08
N SER A 74 12.56 -14.02 -3.32
CA SER A 74 12.49 -15.32 -3.96
C SER A 74 13.92 -15.85 -4.02
N ASP A 75 14.17 -16.89 -3.25
CA ASP A 75 15.29 -17.84 -3.43
C ASP A 75 14.99 -18.73 -4.63
#